data_AF-A0A2S1SK87-F1
#
_entry.id   AF-A0A2S1SK87-F1
#
_cell.length_a   1.000
_cell.length_b   1.000
_cell.length_c   1.000
_cell.angle_alpha   90.00
_cell.angle_beta   90.00
_cell.angle_gamma   90.00
#
_symmetry.space_group_name_H-M   'P 1'
#
loop_
_entity.id
_entity.type
_entity.pdbx_description
1 polymer ?
#
loop_
_entity_poly.entity_id
_entity_poly.type
_entity_poly.pdbx_seq_one_letter_code
_entity_poly.pdbx_strand_id
1 'polypeptide(L)'
;MNENQVLYLFSSASQVIAAIYGLIITGYIFLRNELDRKADKDDSFEEIVELLKSEYFGSIINISVTTIFGISACFLVIVDEIQNNFILTILINISVATIITVLLLVIFFVIKILNPNSLKIASNRLRNFTANDSSNERGSLENFLTSYNEIEYILEKYGTAFSKNDNSDFQYQNRRKIAKTKLVYILFNEEKITSSLKDNLIKLITLRNGLIHGTNLFVSTNDVLFSQIVLEDLKSALGIL
;
A
#
# COMPACT_ATOMS: atom_id res chain seq x y z
N MET A 1 -25.42 -1.42 -40.39
CA MET A 1 -26.07 -2.08 -39.23
C MET A 1 -27.53 -1.68 -39.24
N ASN A 2 -28.43 -2.59 -38.84
CA ASN A 2 -29.84 -2.24 -38.66
C ASN A 2 -29.96 -1.47 -37.34
N GLU A 3 -30.72 -0.37 -37.28
CA GLU A 3 -30.85 0.56 -36.13
C GLU A 3 -30.94 -0.22 -34.80
N ASN A 4 -31.92 -1.12 -34.69
CA ASN A 4 -32.09 -1.99 -33.52
C ASN A 4 -30.80 -2.68 -33.00
N GLN A 5 -29.85 -3.04 -33.86
CA GLN A 5 -28.60 -3.70 -33.45
C GLN A 5 -27.65 -2.78 -32.68
N VAL A 6 -27.59 -1.49 -33.01
CA VAL A 6 -26.71 -0.51 -32.34
C VAL A 6 -27.24 -0.26 -30.93
N LEU A 7 -28.55 0.00 -30.82
CA LEU A 7 -29.24 0.18 -29.54
C LEU A 7 -29.02 -1.01 -28.59
N TYR A 8 -29.25 -2.24 -29.07
CA TYR A 8 -29.05 -3.45 -28.27
C TYR A 8 -27.59 -3.65 -27.86
N LEU A 9 -26.63 -3.36 -28.74
CA LEU A 9 -25.21 -3.54 -28.47
C LEU A 9 -24.73 -2.61 -27.36
N PHE A 10 -25.00 -1.31 -27.45
CA PHE A 10 -24.50 -0.33 -26.47
C PHE A 10 -25.24 -0.39 -25.14
N SER A 11 -26.53 -0.77 -25.15
CA SER A 11 -27.28 -1.08 -23.92
C SER A 11 -26.72 -2.31 -23.21
N SER A 12 -26.44 -3.39 -23.95
CA SER A 12 -25.86 -4.61 -23.35
C SER A 12 -24.43 -4.37 -22.86
N ALA A 13 -23.61 -3.64 -23.63
CA ALA A 13 -22.23 -3.33 -23.25
C ALA A 13 -22.14 -2.50 -21.96
N SER A 14 -23.00 -1.49 -21.78
CA SER A 14 -23.00 -0.68 -20.56
C SER A 14 -23.37 -1.52 -19.33
N GLN A 15 -24.35 -2.42 -19.45
CA GLN A 15 -24.76 -3.35 -18.39
C GLN A 15 -23.64 -4.32 -18.03
N VAL A 16 -22.97 -4.91 -19.02
CA VAL A 16 -21.85 -5.85 -18.80
C VAL A 16 -20.70 -5.14 -18.08
N ILE A 17 -20.30 -3.94 -18.51
CA ILE A 17 -19.23 -3.20 -17.84
C ILE A 17 -19.63 -2.83 -16.41
N ALA A 18 -20.87 -2.36 -16.19
CA ALA A 18 -21.35 -2.04 -14.85
C ALA A 18 -21.33 -3.26 -13.92
N ALA A 19 -21.74 -4.43 -14.42
CA ALA A 19 -21.70 -5.67 -13.65
C ALA A 19 -20.27 -6.10 -13.30
N ILE A 20 -19.35 -6.06 -14.28
CA ILE A 20 -17.93 -6.36 -14.05
C ILE A 20 -17.34 -5.41 -13.02
N TYR A 21 -17.65 -4.12 -13.12
CA TYR A 21 -17.18 -3.12 -12.16
C TYR A 21 -17.67 -3.41 -10.73
N GLY A 22 -18.95 -3.79 -10.56
CA GLY A 22 -19.49 -4.22 -9.27
C GLY A 22 -18.76 -5.43 -8.66
N LEU A 23 -18.41 -6.42 -9.50
CA LEU A 23 -17.60 -7.57 -9.07
C LEU A 23 -16.20 -7.16 -8.64
N ILE A 24 -15.58 -6.20 -9.33
CA ILE A 24 -14.24 -5.70 -9.01
C ILE A 24 -14.22 -4.95 -7.68
N ILE A 25 -15.21 -4.08 -7.43
CA ILE A 25 -15.33 -3.41 -6.11
C ILE A 25 -15.47 -4.45 -5.00
N THR A 26 -16.36 -5.43 -5.20
CA THR A 26 -16.60 -6.49 -4.21
C THR A 26 -15.32 -7.27 -3.95
N GLY A 27 -14.62 -7.70 -4.99
CA GLY A 27 -13.35 -8.41 -4.88
C GLY A 27 -12.27 -7.59 -4.16
N TYR A 28 -12.21 -6.28 -4.42
CA TYR A 28 -11.29 -5.39 -3.71
C TYR A 28 -11.60 -5.26 -2.21
N ILE A 29 -12.87 -5.16 -1.83
CA ILE A 29 -13.26 -5.09 -0.41
C ILE A 29 -12.79 -6.35 0.32
N PHE A 30 -12.99 -7.54 -0.28
CA PHE A 30 -12.48 -8.80 0.27
C PHE A 30 -10.95 -8.82 0.37
N LEU A 31 -10.26 -8.39 -0.68
CA LEU A 31 -8.80 -8.32 -0.70
C LEU A 31 -8.26 -7.38 0.39
N ARG A 32 -8.87 -6.20 0.54
CA ARG A 32 -8.48 -5.22 1.55
C ARG A 32 -8.58 -5.83 2.95
N ASN A 33 -9.69 -6.48 3.26
CA ASN A 33 -9.89 -7.16 4.54
C ASN A 33 -8.88 -8.30 4.75
N GLU A 34 -8.52 -9.03 3.70
CA GLU A 34 -7.49 -10.08 3.77
C GLU A 34 -6.10 -9.51 4.04
N LEU A 35 -5.76 -8.38 3.41
CA LEU A 35 -4.51 -7.66 3.67
C LEU A 35 -4.47 -7.11 5.10
N ASP A 36 -5.56 -6.53 5.58
CA ASP A 36 -5.73 -6.11 6.98
C ASP A 36 -5.48 -7.26 7.94
N ARG A 37 -6.10 -8.43 7.68
CA ARG A 37 -5.90 -9.62 8.50
C ARG A 37 -4.45 -10.13 8.50
N LYS A 38 -3.69 -9.89 7.43
CA LYS A 38 -2.26 -10.23 7.38
C LYS A 38 -1.42 -9.27 8.20
N ALA A 39 -1.69 -7.96 8.13
CA ALA A 39 -1.04 -6.96 8.97
C ALA A 39 -1.34 -7.18 10.46
N ASP A 40 -2.59 -7.52 10.81
CA ASP A 40 -2.98 -7.84 12.20
C ASP A 40 -2.24 -9.04 12.80
N LYS A 41 -1.72 -9.94 11.96
CA LYS A 41 -0.96 -11.13 12.39
C LYS A 41 0.54 -10.88 12.49
N ASP A 42 1.06 -9.92 11.74
CA ASP A 42 2.48 -9.58 11.69
C ASP A 42 2.64 -8.09 11.39
N ASP A 43 2.98 -7.33 12.44
CA ASP A 43 3.17 -5.88 12.41
C ASP A 43 4.17 -5.42 11.33
N SER A 44 5.12 -6.28 10.92
CA SER A 44 6.08 -5.92 9.88
C SER A 44 5.46 -5.81 8.48
N PHE A 45 4.25 -6.34 8.28
CA PHE A 45 3.49 -6.13 7.05
C PHE A 45 2.68 -4.84 7.03
N GLU A 46 2.55 -4.10 8.14
CA GLU A 46 1.65 -2.93 8.22
C GLU A 46 1.94 -1.90 7.11
N GLU A 47 3.19 -1.47 6.99
CA GLU A 47 3.62 -0.49 5.97
C GLU A 47 3.49 -1.04 4.54
N ILE A 48 3.82 -2.32 4.35
CA ILE A 48 3.70 -2.99 3.05
C ILE A 48 2.23 -3.05 2.64
N VAL A 49 1.36 -3.46 3.55
CA VAL A 49 -0.08 -3.57 3.33
C VAL A 49 -0.70 -2.21 3.03
N GLU A 50 -0.31 -1.16 3.74
CA GLU A 50 -0.78 0.20 3.48
C GLU A 50 -0.40 0.69 2.08
N LEU A 51 0.85 0.45 1.66
CA LEU A 51 1.31 0.75 0.31
C LEU A 51 0.50 0.00 -0.77
N LEU A 52 0.28 -1.31 -0.59
CA LEU A 52 -0.55 -2.10 -1.51
C LEU A 52 -1.99 -1.56 -1.60
N LYS A 53 -2.61 -1.25 -0.45
CA LYS A 53 -3.98 -0.71 -0.42
C LYS A 53 -4.08 0.60 -1.18
N SER A 54 -3.13 1.51 -0.98
CA SER A 54 -3.08 2.79 -1.68
C SER A 54 -2.95 2.61 -3.19
N GLU A 55 -2.03 1.74 -3.64
CA GLU A 55 -1.86 1.44 -5.06
C GLU A 55 -3.12 0.81 -5.70
N TYR A 56 -3.75 -0.13 -5.00
CA TYR A 56 -4.96 -0.79 -5.48
C TYR A 56 -6.16 0.15 -5.51
N PHE A 57 -6.27 1.03 -4.50
CA PHE A 57 -7.29 2.06 -4.46
C PHE A 57 -7.16 3.03 -5.64
N GLY A 58 -5.94 3.50 -5.95
CA GLY A 58 -5.69 4.33 -7.13
C GLY A 58 -6.06 3.63 -8.45
N SER A 59 -5.80 2.33 -8.55
CA SER A 59 -6.19 1.54 -9.72
C SER A 59 -7.72 1.45 -9.87
N ILE A 60 -8.45 1.31 -8.76
CA ILE A 60 -9.92 1.28 -8.75
C ILE A 60 -10.51 2.63 -9.13
N ILE A 61 -9.96 3.74 -8.64
CA ILE A 61 -10.41 5.07 -9.05
C ILE A 61 -10.28 5.22 -10.57
N ASN A 62 -9.14 4.82 -11.13
CA ASN A 62 -8.93 4.89 -12.58
C ASN A 62 -9.96 4.03 -13.37
N ILE A 63 -10.20 2.79 -12.92
CA ILE A 63 -11.23 1.92 -13.51
C ILE A 63 -12.62 2.57 -13.38
N SER A 64 -12.93 3.17 -12.24
CA SER A 64 -14.22 3.78 -11.94
C SER A 64 -14.51 4.95 -12.90
N VAL A 65 -13.55 5.87 -13.03
CA VAL A 65 -13.67 7.04 -13.92
C VAL A 65 -13.83 6.59 -15.37
N THR A 66 -13.00 5.63 -15.81
CA THR A 66 -13.07 5.11 -17.19
C THR A 66 -14.38 4.37 -17.44
N THR A 67 -14.90 3.64 -16.45
CA THR A 67 -16.19 2.95 -16.53
C THR A 67 -17.35 3.92 -16.65
N ILE A 68 -17.38 4.98 -15.84
CA ILE A 68 -18.41 6.03 -15.92
C ILE A 68 -18.36 6.71 -17.29
N PHE A 69 -17.15 7.03 -17.77
CA PHE A 69 -16.97 7.59 -19.11
C PHE A 69 -17.48 6.64 -20.20
N GLY A 70 -17.16 5.35 -20.11
CA GLY A 70 -17.63 4.33 -21.06
C GLY A 70 -19.14 4.16 -21.08
N ILE A 71 -19.78 4.08 -19.91
CA ILE A 71 -21.24 4.00 -19.80
C ILE A 71 -21.90 5.25 -20.37
N SER A 72 -21.35 6.44 -20.07
CA SER A 72 -21.84 7.70 -20.60
C SER A 72 -21.71 7.76 -22.12
N ALA A 73 -20.59 7.30 -22.66
CA ALA A 73 -20.37 7.22 -24.10
C ALA A 73 -21.39 6.27 -24.77
N CYS A 74 -21.66 5.10 -24.17
CA CYS A 74 -22.72 4.20 -24.64
C CYS A 74 -24.10 4.87 -24.67
N PHE A 75 -24.46 5.65 -23.64
CA PHE A 75 -25.73 6.38 -23.62
C PHE A 75 -25.78 7.48 -24.67
N LEU A 76 -24.68 8.20 -24.92
CA LEU A 76 -24.63 9.20 -25.98
C LEU A 76 -24.80 8.55 -27.36
N VAL A 77 -24.22 7.38 -27.60
CA VAL A 77 -24.43 6.63 -28.87
C VAL A 77 -25.91 6.33 -29.07
N ILE A 78 -26.58 5.84 -28.02
CA ILE A 78 -28.01 5.53 -28.04
C ILE A 78 -28.85 6.78 -28.36
N VAL A 79 -28.50 7.94 -27.79
CA VAL A 79 -29.24 9.19 -28.01
C VAL A 79 -29.07 9.72 -29.45
N ASP A 80 -27.85 9.66 -29.99
CA ASP A 80 -27.53 10.22 -31.32
C ASP A 80 -27.89 9.27 -32.48
N GLU A 81 -28.24 8.02 -32.18
CA GLU A 81 -28.55 6.98 -33.17
C GLU A 81 -29.64 7.41 -34.18
N ILE A 82 -30.57 8.26 -33.74
CA ILE A 82 -31.71 8.76 -34.52
C ILE A 82 -31.27 9.59 -35.74
N GLN A 83 -30.09 10.21 -35.71
CA GLN A 83 -29.70 11.21 -36.72
C GLN A 83 -28.73 10.71 -37.80
N ASN A 84 -28.22 9.47 -37.70
CA ASN A 84 -27.28 8.82 -38.65
C ASN A 84 -26.23 9.78 -39.26
N ASN A 85 -25.53 10.52 -38.40
CA ASN A 85 -24.57 11.56 -38.77
C ASN A 85 -23.11 11.09 -38.60
N PHE A 86 -22.16 11.86 -39.15
CA PHE A 86 -20.72 11.64 -38.94
C PHE A 86 -20.32 11.59 -37.45
N ILE A 87 -21.01 12.36 -36.60
CA ILE A 87 -20.82 12.41 -35.15
C ILE A 87 -21.06 11.04 -34.51
N LEU A 88 -22.14 10.36 -34.89
CA LEU A 88 -22.47 9.00 -34.42
C LEU A 88 -21.33 8.01 -34.70
N THR A 89 -20.71 8.10 -35.88
CA THR A 89 -19.59 7.21 -36.24
C THR A 89 -18.37 7.44 -35.33
N ILE A 90 -18.05 8.71 -35.04
CA ILE A 90 -16.97 9.05 -34.09
C ILE A 90 -17.31 8.51 -32.69
N LEU A 91 -18.54 8.71 -32.26
CA LEU A 91 -18.99 8.36 -30.92
C LEU A 91 -19.03 6.84 -30.69
N ILE A 92 -19.42 6.07 -31.71
CA ILE A 92 -19.33 4.61 -31.73
C ILE A 92 -17.88 4.16 -31.54
N ASN A 93 -16.95 4.73 -32.31
CA ASN A 93 -15.53 4.37 -32.21
C ASN A 93 -14.94 4.69 -30.83
N ILE A 94 -15.24 5.87 -30.28
CA ILE A 94 -14.80 6.26 -28.93
C ILE A 94 -15.39 5.33 -27.88
N SER A 95 -16.68 5.00 -27.98
CA SER A 95 -17.35 4.11 -27.02
C SER A 95 -16.76 2.71 -27.05
N VAL A 96 -16.57 2.13 -28.24
CA VAL A 96 -15.95 0.80 -28.40
C VAL A 96 -14.50 0.80 -27.88
N ALA A 97 -13.70 1.81 -28.21
CA ALA A 97 -12.33 1.93 -27.70
C ALA A 97 -12.29 2.04 -26.17
N THR A 98 -13.22 2.80 -25.59
CA THR A 98 -13.35 2.96 -24.13
C THR A 98 -13.76 1.65 -23.47
N ILE A 99 -14.75 0.93 -24.04
CA ILE A 99 -15.18 -0.39 -23.57
C ILE A 99 -13.99 -1.37 -23.51
N ILE A 100 -13.21 -1.44 -24.59
CA ILE A 100 -12.03 -2.31 -24.65
C ILE A 100 -10.99 -1.89 -23.60
N THR A 101 -10.77 -0.60 -23.43
CA THR A 101 -9.84 -0.07 -22.44
C THR A 101 -10.27 -0.43 -21.01
N VAL A 102 -11.57 -0.32 -20.68
CA VAL A 102 -12.10 -0.74 -19.38
C VAL A 102 -11.85 -2.24 -19.15
N LEU A 103 -12.14 -3.09 -20.13
CA LEU A 103 -11.91 -4.53 -20.01
C LEU A 103 -10.43 -4.85 -19.78
N LEU A 104 -9.52 -4.19 -20.50
CA LEU A 104 -8.08 -4.36 -20.31
C LEU A 104 -7.64 -3.90 -18.92
N LEU A 105 -8.08 -2.72 -18.46
CA LEU A 105 -7.76 -2.21 -17.12
C LEU A 105 -8.23 -3.17 -16.02
N VAL A 106 -9.43 -3.74 -16.18
CA VAL A 106 -9.96 -4.75 -15.26
C VAL A 106 -9.09 -6.00 -15.26
N ILE A 107 -8.73 -6.54 -16.43
CA ILE A 107 -7.85 -7.72 -16.53
C ILE A 107 -6.50 -7.46 -15.87
N PHE A 108 -5.86 -6.33 -16.16
CA PHE A 108 -4.59 -5.95 -15.54
C PHE A 108 -4.72 -5.82 -14.02
N PHE A 109 -5.81 -5.22 -13.54
CA PHE A 109 -6.06 -5.11 -12.11
C PHE A 109 -6.25 -6.48 -11.45
N VAL A 110 -7.03 -7.37 -12.06
CA VAL A 110 -7.23 -8.75 -11.58
C VAL A 110 -5.90 -9.50 -11.49
N ILE A 111 -5.07 -9.44 -12.53
CA ILE A 111 -3.73 -10.06 -12.51
C ILE A 111 -2.86 -9.45 -11.41
N LYS A 112 -2.92 -8.12 -11.23
CA LYS A 112 -2.15 -7.40 -10.20
C LYS A 112 -2.54 -7.88 -8.80
N ILE A 113 -3.84 -7.98 -8.49
CA ILE A 113 -4.32 -8.38 -7.16
C ILE A 113 -4.14 -9.87 -6.87
N LEU A 114 -4.21 -10.73 -7.89
CA LEU A 114 -4.00 -12.17 -7.75
C LEU A 114 -2.53 -12.56 -7.67
N ASN A 115 -1.61 -11.64 -7.95
CA ASN A 115 -0.18 -11.93 -7.90
C ASN A 115 0.23 -12.31 -6.47
N PRO A 116 0.64 -13.58 -6.22
CA PRO A 116 1.02 -14.04 -4.90
C PRO A 116 2.28 -13.34 -4.37
N ASN A 117 3.09 -12.76 -5.26
CA ASN A 117 4.30 -12.02 -4.94
C ASN A 117 4.05 -10.53 -4.72
N SER A 118 2.80 -10.06 -4.69
CA SER A 118 2.48 -8.64 -4.52
C SER A 118 3.08 -8.04 -3.25
N LEU A 119 3.04 -8.75 -2.11
CA LEU A 119 3.69 -8.33 -0.87
C LEU A 119 5.21 -8.23 -1.01
N LYS A 120 5.84 -9.20 -1.67
CA LYS A 120 7.29 -9.26 -1.91
C LYS A 120 7.78 -8.16 -2.85
N ILE A 121 6.99 -7.84 -3.88
CA ILE A 121 7.26 -6.73 -4.80
C ILE A 121 7.15 -5.39 -4.06
N ALA A 122 6.09 -5.20 -3.27
CA ALA A 122 5.91 -3.99 -2.47
C ALA A 122 7.02 -3.84 -1.41
N SER A 123 7.41 -4.93 -0.75
CA SER A 123 8.53 -4.96 0.19
C SER A 123 9.84 -4.51 -0.46
N ASN A 124 10.18 -5.07 -1.64
CA ASN A 124 11.36 -4.65 -2.40
C ASN A 124 11.30 -3.17 -2.83
N ARG A 125 10.12 -2.65 -3.20
CA ARG A 125 9.96 -1.22 -3.52
C ARG A 125 10.20 -0.34 -2.29
N LEU A 126 9.62 -0.71 -1.16
CA LEU A 126 9.81 0.00 0.12
C LEU A 126 11.29 0.04 0.53
N ARG A 127 12.00 -1.08 0.34
CA ARG A 127 13.46 -1.12 0.53
C ARG A 127 14.19 -0.15 -0.39
N ASN A 128 13.90 -0.14 -1.68
CA ASN A 128 14.60 0.72 -2.64
C ASN A 128 14.43 2.22 -2.34
N PHE A 129 13.32 2.64 -1.70
CA PHE A 129 13.15 4.03 -1.24
C PHE A 129 13.92 4.37 0.04
N THR A 130 14.26 3.35 0.83
CA THR A 130 14.79 3.52 2.19
C THR A 130 16.28 3.19 2.29
N ALA A 131 16.78 2.30 1.44
CA ALA A 131 18.19 1.88 1.43
C ALA A 131 19.10 2.99 0.91
N ASN A 132 20.20 3.23 1.62
CA ASN A 132 21.25 4.15 1.18
C ASN A 132 22.24 3.42 0.26
N ASP A 133 21.82 3.13 -0.97
CA ASP A 133 22.55 2.33 -1.99
C ASP A 133 23.81 3.01 -2.56
N SER A 134 24.37 4.03 -1.89
CA SER A 134 25.51 4.81 -2.40
C SER A 134 26.86 4.08 -2.38
N SER A 135 26.95 2.87 -1.84
CA SER A 135 28.18 2.06 -1.85
C SER A 135 27.87 0.58 -2.07
N ASN A 136 28.48 -0.02 -3.10
CA ASN A 136 28.43 -1.47 -3.41
C ASN A 136 29.06 -2.38 -2.33
N GLU A 137 29.33 -1.85 -1.14
CA GLU A 137 29.97 -2.60 -0.07
C GLU A 137 28.94 -3.33 0.78
N ARG A 138 29.18 -4.64 0.92
CA ARG A 138 28.28 -5.50 1.66
C ARG A 138 28.50 -5.39 3.16
N GLY A 139 27.54 -4.80 3.86
CA GLY A 139 27.53 -4.74 5.32
C GLY A 139 27.15 -6.08 5.96
N SER A 140 27.52 -6.25 7.23
CA SER A 140 27.10 -7.43 8.01
C SER A 140 25.63 -7.32 8.39
N LEU A 141 24.80 -8.21 7.82
CA LEU A 141 23.38 -8.35 8.19
C LEU A 141 23.23 -8.69 9.68
N GLU A 142 24.13 -9.49 10.24
CA GLU A 142 24.12 -9.86 11.65
C GLU A 142 24.30 -8.63 12.55
N ASN A 143 25.24 -7.74 12.21
CA ASN A 143 25.47 -6.51 12.97
C ASN A 143 24.25 -5.58 12.89
N PHE A 144 23.68 -5.41 11.70
CA PHE A 144 22.45 -4.64 11.52
C PHE A 144 21.30 -5.19 12.38
N LEU A 145 21.06 -6.51 12.32
CA LEU A 145 19.99 -7.15 13.07
C LEU A 145 20.22 -7.08 14.57
N THR A 146 21.47 -7.18 15.03
CA THR A 146 21.82 -7.04 16.45
C THR A 146 21.51 -5.63 16.95
N SER A 147 21.98 -4.60 16.25
CA SER A 147 21.68 -3.20 16.59
C SER A 147 20.18 -2.91 16.53
N TYR A 148 19.47 -3.43 15.51
CA TYR A 148 18.03 -3.28 15.41
C TYR A 148 17.28 -3.96 16.56
N ASN A 149 17.67 -5.19 16.93
CA ASN A 149 17.02 -5.91 18.02
C ASN A 149 17.18 -5.18 19.37
N GLU A 150 18.33 -4.53 19.60
CA GLU A 150 18.50 -3.65 20.77
C GLU A 150 17.57 -2.44 20.72
N ILE A 151 17.47 -1.75 19.57
CA ILE A 151 16.52 -0.65 19.37
C ILE A 151 15.10 -1.14 19.66
N GLU A 152 14.71 -2.30 19.12
CA GLU A 152 13.39 -2.88 19.30
C GLU A 152 13.08 -3.15 20.78
N TYR A 153 14.04 -3.69 21.52
CA TYR A 153 13.93 -3.92 22.95
C TYR A 153 13.76 -2.59 23.72
N ILE A 154 14.53 -1.56 23.39
CA ILE A 154 14.44 -0.24 24.01
C ILE A 154 13.06 0.38 23.71
N LEU A 155 12.59 0.34 22.46
CA LEU A 155 11.29 0.87 22.08
C LEU A 155 10.15 0.16 22.83
N GLU A 156 10.19 -1.17 22.96
CA GLU A 156 9.20 -1.90 23.74
C GLU A 156 9.25 -1.55 25.22
N LYS A 157 10.44 -1.53 25.82
CA LYS A 157 10.62 -1.28 27.25
C LYS A 157 10.17 0.12 27.65
N TYR A 158 10.59 1.13 26.91
CA TYR A 158 10.32 2.53 27.26
C TYR A 158 8.97 2.99 26.69
N GLY A 159 8.64 2.66 25.44
CA GLY A 159 7.37 3.07 24.84
C GLY A 159 6.14 2.47 25.53
N THR A 160 6.20 1.22 26.02
CA THR A 160 5.09 0.63 26.79
C THR A 160 4.98 1.15 28.22
N ALA A 161 6.09 1.61 28.82
CA ALA A 161 6.07 2.24 30.14
C ALA A 161 5.29 3.56 30.12
N PHE A 162 5.47 4.37 29.07
CA PHE A 162 4.73 5.62 28.89
C PHE A 162 3.27 5.39 28.47
N SER A 163 2.99 4.37 27.64
CA SER A 163 1.62 4.02 27.26
C SER A 163 0.73 3.57 28.42
N LYS A 164 1.29 3.16 29.57
CA LYS A 164 0.52 2.74 30.75
C LYS A 164 0.09 3.91 31.65
N ASN A 165 0.69 5.08 31.50
CA ASN A 165 0.37 6.24 32.34
C ASN A 165 -0.87 7.01 31.84
N ASP A 166 -1.23 6.87 30.56
CA ASP A 166 -2.42 7.48 29.98
C ASP A 166 -3.59 6.49 29.93
N ASN A 167 -4.49 6.64 30.90
CA ASN A 167 -5.88 6.19 30.93
C ASN A 167 -6.21 4.77 31.44
N SER A 168 -6.90 4.81 32.58
CA SER A 168 -7.47 3.76 33.42
C SER A 168 -8.76 3.09 32.90
N ASP A 169 -9.10 3.11 31.59
CA ASP A 169 -10.42 2.61 31.13
C ASP A 169 -10.42 1.64 29.92
N PHE A 170 -9.27 1.04 29.56
CA PHE A 170 -9.19 0.03 28.48
C PHE A 170 -8.70 -1.35 28.95
N GLN A 171 -9.14 -1.81 30.12
CA GLN A 171 -8.70 -3.11 30.66
C GLN A 171 -9.20 -4.36 29.89
N TYR A 172 -9.97 -4.25 28.81
CA TYR A 172 -10.61 -5.42 28.20
C TYR A 172 -10.60 -5.54 26.66
N GLN A 173 -9.73 -4.82 25.95
CA GLN A 173 -9.56 -5.07 24.51
C GLN A 173 -8.13 -5.39 24.14
N ASN A 174 -7.80 -6.67 24.28
CA ASN A 174 -6.70 -7.40 23.66
C ASN A 174 -5.29 -6.80 23.79
N ARG A 175 -4.36 -7.67 24.16
CA ARG A 175 -2.91 -7.50 23.98
C ARG A 175 -2.56 -7.40 22.49
N ARG A 176 -3.07 -6.39 21.77
CA ARG A 176 -2.56 -6.02 20.46
C ARG A 176 -1.18 -5.45 20.72
N LYS A 177 -0.16 -6.11 20.16
CA LYS A 177 1.21 -5.62 20.18
C LYS A 177 1.17 -4.22 19.55
N ILE A 178 1.72 -3.23 20.26
CA ILE A 178 1.71 -1.85 19.75
C ILE A 178 2.71 -1.81 18.59
N ALA A 179 2.26 -1.35 17.41
CA ALA A 179 3.13 -1.15 16.26
C ALA A 179 4.37 -0.34 16.63
N LYS A 180 5.54 -0.74 16.13
CA LYS A 180 6.83 -0.14 16.51
C LYS A 180 6.90 1.35 16.17
N THR A 181 6.35 1.71 15.01
CA THR A 181 6.19 3.10 14.57
C THR A 181 5.40 3.92 15.61
N LYS A 182 4.32 3.36 16.15
CA LYS A 182 3.52 4.00 17.21
C LYS A 182 4.30 4.17 18.51
N LEU A 183 5.16 3.24 18.90
CA LEU A 183 6.05 3.40 20.06
C LEU A 183 7.04 4.56 19.86
N VAL A 184 7.58 4.74 18.66
CA VAL A 184 8.43 5.89 18.31
C VAL A 184 7.65 7.20 18.45
N TYR A 185 6.40 7.26 17.95
CA TYR A 185 5.56 8.45 18.12
C TYR A 185 5.23 8.75 19.57
N ILE A 186 5.00 7.73 20.41
CA ILE A 186 4.79 7.93 21.86
C ILE A 186 6.03 8.58 22.48
N LEU A 187 7.23 8.05 22.23
CA LEU A 187 8.46 8.63 22.76
C LEU A 187 8.71 10.06 22.27
N PHE A 188 8.32 10.37 21.03
CA PHE A 188 8.43 11.72 20.48
C PHE A 188 7.44 12.69 21.12
N ASN A 189 6.18 12.28 21.29
CA ASN A 189 5.14 13.11 21.91
C ASN A 189 5.44 13.38 23.39
N GLU A 190 6.09 12.44 24.08
CA GLU A 190 6.60 12.60 25.45
C GLU A 190 7.93 13.39 25.53
N GLU A 191 8.35 14.00 24.41
CA GLU A 191 9.57 14.80 24.24
C GLU A 191 10.86 14.04 24.65
N LYS A 192 10.85 12.71 24.62
CA LYS A 192 12.02 11.87 24.96
C LYS A 192 13.01 11.72 23.82
N ILE A 193 12.55 11.89 22.59
CA ILE A 193 13.38 11.81 21.39
C ILE A 193 13.17 13.03 20.50
N THR A 194 14.20 13.42 19.76
CA THR A 194 14.11 14.55 18.82
C THR A 194 13.37 14.16 17.54
N SER A 195 12.88 15.14 16.77
CA SER A 195 12.24 14.85 15.48
C SER A 195 13.17 14.13 14.50
N SER A 196 14.47 14.47 14.52
CA SER A 196 15.47 13.80 13.67
C SER A 196 15.61 12.32 14.05
N LEU A 197 15.65 12.00 15.35
CA LEU A 197 15.75 10.62 15.82
C LEU A 197 14.47 9.84 15.51
N LYS A 198 13.30 10.47 15.66
CA LYS A 198 12.00 9.91 15.26
C LYS A 198 12.01 9.53 13.77
N ASP A 199 12.40 10.44 12.88
CA ASP A 199 12.45 10.17 11.44
C ASP A 199 13.45 9.05 11.08
N ASN A 200 14.59 9.00 11.76
CA ASN A 200 15.60 7.95 11.57
C ASN A 200 15.12 6.57 12.07
N LEU A 201 14.44 6.51 13.20
CA LEU A 201 13.87 5.27 13.74
C LEU A 201 12.77 4.72 12.81
N ILE A 202 11.90 5.58 12.28
CA ILE A 202 10.88 5.17 11.30
C ILE A 202 11.57 4.59 10.06
N LYS A 203 12.56 5.28 9.48
CA LYS A 203 13.33 4.75 8.34
C LYS A 203 13.96 3.39 8.62
N LEU A 204 14.50 3.20 9.82
CA LEU A 204 15.13 1.93 10.22
C LEU A 204 14.11 0.79 10.34
N ILE A 205 12.94 1.05 10.93
CA ILE A 205 11.82 0.10 11.04
C ILE A 205 11.36 -0.31 9.63
N THR A 206 11.15 0.66 8.75
CA THR A 206 10.79 0.45 7.34
C THR A 206 11.82 -0.39 6.61
N LEU A 207 13.11 -0.09 6.78
CA LEU A 207 14.20 -0.85 6.18
C LEU A 207 14.20 -2.31 6.65
N ARG A 208 14.07 -2.55 7.96
CA ARG A 208 14.00 -3.91 8.54
C ARG A 208 12.80 -4.69 8.04
N ASN A 209 11.63 -4.05 7.96
CA ASN A 209 10.41 -4.68 7.45
C ASN A 209 10.56 -5.06 5.96
N GLY A 210 11.19 -4.19 5.16
CA GLY A 210 11.54 -4.48 3.76
C GLY A 210 12.56 -5.62 3.60
N LEU A 211 13.50 -5.77 4.54
CA LEU A 211 14.51 -6.84 4.51
C LEU A 211 13.92 -8.22 4.79
N ILE A 212 13.06 -8.35 5.80
CA ILE A 212 12.54 -9.65 6.26
C ILE A 212 11.64 -10.31 5.23
N HIS A 213 10.87 -9.51 4.47
CA HIS A 213 9.91 -10.01 3.49
C HIS A 213 10.35 -9.79 2.03
N GLY A 214 11.53 -9.23 1.81
CA GLY A 214 12.13 -8.98 0.50
C GLY A 214 12.79 -10.22 -0.11
N THR A 215 13.17 -10.15 -1.39
CA THR A 215 13.96 -11.23 -2.05
C THR A 215 15.42 -11.27 -1.63
N ASN A 216 15.99 -10.11 -1.28
CA ASN A 216 17.41 -9.94 -1.08
C ASN A 216 17.66 -9.51 0.37
N LEU A 217 18.27 -10.42 1.13
CA LEU A 217 18.73 -10.22 2.51
C LEU A 217 20.09 -9.51 2.49
N PHE A 218 20.12 -8.29 1.97
CA PHE A 218 21.35 -7.53 1.82
C PHE A 218 21.21 -6.13 2.43
N VAL A 219 22.20 -5.74 3.24
CA VAL A 219 22.33 -4.41 3.85
C VAL A 219 23.67 -3.81 3.44
N SER A 220 23.69 -2.51 3.12
CA SER A 220 24.95 -1.81 2.83
C SER A 220 25.75 -1.55 4.11
N THR A 221 27.05 -1.30 4.01
CA THR A 221 27.87 -0.85 5.14
C THR A 221 27.30 0.43 5.77
N ASN A 222 26.74 1.33 4.96
CA ASN A 222 26.09 2.55 5.43
C ASN A 222 24.83 2.26 6.25
N ASP A 223 24.02 1.26 5.86
CA ASP A 223 22.83 0.87 6.62
C ASP A 223 23.21 0.28 8.00
N VAL A 224 24.32 -0.47 8.06
CA VAL A 224 24.87 -1.00 9.33
C VAL A 224 25.33 0.15 10.22
N LEU A 225 26.15 1.07 9.71
CA LEU A 225 26.62 2.24 10.46
C LEU A 225 25.46 3.13 10.91
N PHE A 226 24.49 3.36 10.03
CA PHE A 226 23.28 4.10 10.36
C PHE A 226 22.51 3.44 11.50
N SER A 227 22.35 2.11 11.50
CA SER A 227 21.69 1.40 12.60
C SER A 227 22.40 1.55 13.94
N GLN A 228 23.74 1.58 13.93
CA GLN A 228 24.55 1.77 15.14
C GLN A 228 24.46 3.21 15.65
N ILE A 229 24.53 4.21 14.77
CA ILE A 229 24.39 5.62 15.14
C ILE A 229 23.01 5.86 15.77
N VAL A 230 21.94 5.36 15.16
CA VAL A 230 20.57 5.51 15.68
C VAL A 230 20.40 4.82 17.04
N LEU A 231 21.04 3.67 17.26
CA LEU A 231 21.04 2.98 18.55
C LEU A 231 21.71 3.81 19.63
N GLU A 232 22.90 4.36 19.36
CA GLU A 232 23.63 5.21 20.31
C GLU A 232 22.90 6.52 20.61
N ASP A 233 22.29 7.14 19.60
CA ASP A 233 21.44 8.32 19.76
C ASP A 233 20.22 8.02 20.64
N LEU A 234 19.59 6.86 20.43
CA LEU A 234 18.43 6.42 21.23
C LEU A 234 18.82 6.12 22.68
N LYS A 235 19.95 5.43 22.90
CA LYS A 235 20.50 5.19 24.24
C LYS A 235 20.81 6.50 24.96
N SER A 236 21.47 7.42 24.27
CA SER A 236 21.81 8.74 24.80
C SER A 236 20.56 9.56 25.16
N ALA A 237 19.55 9.60 24.28
CA ALA A 237 18.31 10.33 24.51
C ALA A 237 17.52 9.80 25.72
N LEU A 238 17.59 8.50 25.97
CA LEU A 238 16.89 7.84 27.07
C LEU A 238 17.75 7.66 28.34
N GLY A 239 19.00 8.12 28.33
CA GLY A 239 19.92 7.99 29.46
C GLY A 239 20.33 6.55 29.79
N ILE A 240 20.39 5.69 28.76
CA ILE A 240 20.78 4.29 28.87
C ILE A 240 22.27 4.19 28.54
N LEU A 241 23.08 3.81 29.54
CA LEU A 241 24.50 3.46 29.35
C LEU A 241 24.63 1.97 29.01
#